data_AF-A0A350CAH7-F1
#
_entry.id   AF-A0A350CAH7-F1
#
_cell.length_a   1.000
_cell.length_b   1.000
_cell.length_c   1.000
_cell.angle_alpha   90.00
_cell.angle_beta   90.00
_cell.angle_gamma   90.00
#
_symmetry.space_group_name_H-M   'P 1'
#
loop_
_entity.id
_entity.type
_entity.pdbx_description
1 polymer ?
#
loop_
_entity_poly.entity_id
_entity_poly.type
_entity_poly.pdbx_seq_one_letter_code
_entity_poly.pdbx_strand_id
1 'polypeptide(L)'
;DIGILKSLGASSGGVMSIFLSYGLGLGITGSAAGVFIGLLFVEYINEIEDVLSWVTGRKVFDEKIYFFLEIPTHVNPWMVFWVATGAIAIAVLASILPARRAAALHPVRALRFE
;
A
#
# COMPACT_ATOMS: atom_id res chain seq x y z
N ASP A 1 5.74 17.26 19.15
CA ASP A 1 6.55 17.55 17.92
C ASP A 1 5.98 18.58 16.95
N ILE A 2 4.80 18.41 16.34
CA ILE A 2 4.24 19.38 15.36
C ILE A 2 4.03 20.78 15.97
N GLY A 3 3.66 20.83 17.26
CA GLY A 3 3.59 22.08 18.03
C GLY A 3 4.93 22.79 18.14
N ILE A 4 6.04 22.04 18.25
CA ILE A 4 7.41 22.54 18.31
C ILE A 4 7.83 23.06 16.92
N LEU A 5 7.57 22.31 15.84
CA LEU A 5 7.84 22.79 14.49
C LEU A 5 7.10 24.10 14.19
N LYS A 6 5.83 24.21 14.61
CA LYS A 6 5.07 25.46 14.48
C LYS A 6 5.57 26.59 15.38
N SER A 7 6.04 26.30 16.60
CA SER A 7 6.61 27.33 17.47
C SER A 7 7.97 27.84 16.97
N LEU A 8 8.72 27.00 16.25
CA LEU A 8 9.94 27.36 15.53
C LEU A 8 9.67 28.11 14.20
N GLY A 9 8.40 28.38 13.86
CA GLY A 9 8.03 29.18 12.69
C GLY A 9 7.67 28.39 11.44
N ALA A 10 7.51 27.06 11.51
CA ALA A 10 7.08 26.29 10.35
C ALA A 10 5.69 26.73 9.88
N SER A 11 5.57 27.05 8.59
CA SER A 11 4.30 27.42 7.98
C SER A 11 3.34 26.22 7.94
N SER A 12 2.03 26.50 7.93
CA SER A 12 1.01 25.45 7.76
C SER A 12 1.22 24.64 6.47
N GLY A 13 1.77 25.27 5.42
CA GLY A 13 2.16 24.59 4.17
C GLY A 13 3.35 23.64 4.36
N GLY A 14 4.36 24.03 5.15
CA GLY A 14 5.50 23.17 5.47
C GLY A 14 5.08 21.91 6.24
N VAL A 15 4.22 22.05 7.24
CA VAL A 15 3.66 20.90 7.98
C VAL A 15 2.84 20.01 7.06
N MET A 16 2.03 20.58 6.18
CA MET A 16 1.23 19.81 5.21
C MET A 16 2.12 19.02 4.24
N SER A 17 3.21 19.62 3.75
CA SER A 17 4.17 18.93 2.87
C SER A 17 4.77 17.70 3.51
N ILE A 18 5.12 17.75 4.80
CA ILE A 18 5.71 16.59 5.51
C ILE A 18 4.75 15.40 5.46
N PHE A 19 3.48 15.60 5.80
CA PHE A 19 2.48 14.53 5.77
C PHE A 19 2.22 13.99 4.37
N LEU A 20 2.18 14.86 3.36
CA LEU A 20 2.02 14.44 1.97
C LEU A 20 3.23 13.63 1.48
N SER A 21 4.45 14.04 1.86
CA SER A 21 5.68 13.29 1.56
C SER A 21 5.70 11.93 2.23
N TYR A 22 5.24 11.81 3.48
CA TYR A 22 5.05 10.51 4.13
C TYR A 22 4.02 9.65 3.42
N GLY A 23 2.87 10.22 3.03
CA GLY A 23 1.83 9.51 2.27
C GLY A 23 2.35 9.00 0.93
N LEU A 24 3.10 9.82 0.21
CA LEU A 24 3.75 9.45 -1.05
C LEU A 24 4.80 8.36 -0.84
N GLY A 25 5.69 8.53 0.14
CA GLY A 25 6.75 7.57 0.44
C GLY A 25 6.18 6.20 0.80
N LEU A 26 5.22 6.17 1.74
CA LEU A 26 4.51 4.94 2.13
C LEU A 26 3.77 4.31 0.95
N GLY A 27 3.11 5.14 0.13
CA GLY A 27 2.42 4.67 -1.08
C GLY A 27 3.37 3.99 -2.06
N ILE A 28 4.52 4.60 -2.35
CA ILE A 28 5.53 4.04 -3.25
C ILE A 28 6.09 2.73 -2.68
N THR A 29 6.53 2.73 -1.42
CA THR A 29 7.12 1.52 -0.81
C THR A 29 6.10 0.39 -0.70
N GLY A 30 4.87 0.71 -0.30
CA GLY A 30 3.80 -0.28 -0.18
C GLY A 30 3.38 -0.83 -1.53
N SER A 31 3.26 0.04 -2.55
CA SER A 31 2.94 -0.40 -3.90
C SER A 31 4.06 -1.24 -4.52
N ALA A 32 5.33 -0.85 -4.34
CA ALA A 32 6.46 -1.63 -4.83
C ALA A 32 6.54 -3.02 -4.18
N ALA A 33 6.40 -3.08 -2.85
CA ALA A 33 6.36 -4.35 -2.13
C ALA A 33 5.15 -5.20 -2.54
N GLY A 34 3.97 -4.59 -2.69
CA GLY A 34 2.75 -5.28 -3.12
C GLY A 34 2.84 -5.84 -4.53
N VAL A 35 3.40 -5.08 -5.48
CA VAL A 35 3.65 -5.57 -6.84
C VAL A 35 4.66 -6.71 -6.83
N PHE A 36 5.76 -6.56 -6.09
CA PHE A 36 6.78 -7.61 -5.99
C PHE A 36 6.21 -8.91 -5.43
N ILE A 37 5.52 -8.84 -4.28
CA ILE A 37 4.89 -10.00 -3.65
C ILE A 37 3.80 -10.58 -4.54
N GLY A 38 2.98 -9.74 -5.17
CA GLY A 38 1.91 -10.18 -6.07
C GLY A 38 2.43 -10.90 -7.31
N LEU A 39 3.49 -10.40 -7.93
CA LEU A 39 4.14 -11.08 -9.07
C LEU A 39 4.76 -12.41 -8.64
N LEU A 40 5.42 -12.45 -7.49
CA LEU A 40 6.00 -13.68 -6.95
C LEU A 40 4.90 -14.71 -6.62
N PHE A 41 3.75 -14.26 -6.12
CA PHE A 41 2.60 -15.13 -5.87
C PHE A 41 2.02 -15.71 -7.15
N VAL A 42 1.94 -14.92 -8.22
CA VAL A 42 1.47 -15.39 -9.53
C VAL A 42 2.47 -16.37 -10.15
N GLU A 43 3.77 -16.09 -10.07
CA GLU A 43 4.83 -16.96 -10.59
C GLU A 43 4.78 -18.36 -9.94
N TYR A 44 4.58 -18.42 -8.61
CA TYR A 44 4.60 -19.67 -7.85
C TYR A 44 3.20 -20.23 -7.54
N ILE A 45 2.17 -19.84 -8.29
CA ILE A 45 0.79 -20.21 -7.94
C ILE A 45 0.55 -21.71 -7.99
N ASN A 46 1.21 -22.43 -8.90
CA ASN A 46 1.07 -23.87 -9.06
C ASN A 46 1.80 -24.62 -7.93
N GLU A 47 2.99 -24.17 -7.55
CA GLU A 47 3.73 -24.74 -6.41
C GLU A 47 3.00 -24.50 -5.09
N ILE A 48 2.35 -23.34 -4.95
CA ILE A 48 1.48 -23.05 -3.81
C ILE A 48 0.28 -24.02 -3.80
N GLU A 49 -0.32 -24.28 -4.96
CA GLU A 49 -1.42 -25.25 -5.10
C GLU A 49 -0.97 -26.67 -4.73
N ASP A 50 0.19 -27.13 -5.18
CA ASP A 50 0.76 -28.44 -4.86
C ASP A 50 0.94 -28.62 -3.34
N VAL A 51 1.52 -27.61 -2.68
CA VAL A 51 1.70 -27.62 -1.22
C VAL A 51 0.34 -27.66 -0.52
N LEU A 52 -0.63 -26.86 -1.00
CA LEU A 52 -1.97 -26.82 -0.40
C LEU A 52 -2.71 -28.16 -0.58
N SER A 53 -2.55 -28.78 -1.74
CA SER A 53 -3.09 -30.10 -2.07
C SER A 53 -2.47 -31.20 -1.21
N TRP A 54 -1.17 -31.12 -0.95
CA TRP A 54 -0.47 -32.03 -0.03
C TRP A 54 -0.97 -31.89 1.41
N VAL A 55 -1.09 -30.65 1.92
CA VAL A 55 -1.58 -30.39 3.29
C VAL A 55 -3.05 -30.80 3.46
N THR A 56 -3.89 -30.56 2.45
CA THR A 56 -5.34 -30.82 2.51
C THR A 56 -5.68 -32.28 2.22
N GLY A 57 -4.77 -33.04 1.61
CA GLY A 57 -4.99 -34.43 1.20
C GLY A 57 -6.01 -34.59 0.07
N ARG A 58 -6.35 -33.49 -0.63
CA ARG A 58 -7.26 -33.44 -1.77
C ARG A 58 -6.68 -32.46 -2.78
N LYS A 59 -6.81 -32.74 -4.08
CA LYS A 59 -6.49 -31.77 -5.13
C LYS A 59 -7.38 -30.54 -4.95
N VAL A 60 -6.77 -29.40 -4.64
CA VAL A 60 -7.45 -28.11 -4.53
C VAL A 60 -7.89 -27.66 -5.92
N PHE A 61 -7.09 -27.98 -6.94
CA PHE A 61 -7.43 -27.78 -8.34
C PHE A 61 -7.50 -29.13 -9.08
N ASP A 62 -8.72 -29.63 -9.36
CA ASP A 62 -8.89 -30.88 -10.11
C ASP A 62 -8.92 -30.60 -11.62
N GLU A 63 -7.82 -30.93 -12.28
CA GLU A 63 -7.62 -30.87 -13.74
C GLU A 63 -8.76 -31.57 -14.53
N LYS A 64 -9.43 -32.57 -13.95
CA LYS A 64 -10.53 -33.30 -14.61
C LYS A 64 -11.84 -32.53 -14.63
N ILE A 65 -12.02 -31.59 -13.69
CA ILE A 65 -13.20 -30.73 -13.60
C ILE A 65 -12.98 -29.45 -14.41
N TYR A 66 -11.75 -28.91 -14.34
CA TYR A 66 -11.41 -27.63 -14.97
C TYR A 66 -10.77 -27.77 -16.36
N PHE A 67 -10.39 -28.98 -16.79
CA PHE A 67 -9.73 -29.27 -18.08
C PHE A 67 -8.43 -28.50 -18.33
N PHE A 68 -7.84 -27.91 -17.29
CA PHE A 68 -6.52 -27.28 -17.31
C PHE A 68 -5.53 -28.17 -16.56
N LEU A 69 -4.35 -28.37 -17.14
CA LEU A 69 -3.25 -29.15 -16.52
C LEU A 69 -2.50 -28.35 -15.45
N GLU A 70 -2.54 -27.02 -15.54
CA GLU A 70 -1.90 -26.06 -14.65
C GLU A 70 -2.77 -24.79 -14.60
N ILE A 71 -2.63 -23.97 -13.55
CA ILE A 71 -3.35 -22.70 -13.44
C ILE A 71 -2.72 -21.71 -14.44
N PRO A 72 -3.45 -21.28 -15.50
CA PRO A 72 -2.90 -20.37 -16.49
C PRO A 72 -2.79 -18.96 -15.90
N THR A 73 -1.56 -18.46 -15.78
CA THR A 73 -1.28 -17.12 -15.24
C THR A 73 -1.04 -16.12 -16.36
N HIS A 74 -1.93 -15.13 -16.49
CA HIS A 74 -1.76 -14.02 -17.44
C HIS A 74 -1.60 -12.71 -16.69
N VAL A 75 -0.35 -12.24 -16.57
CA VAL A 75 -0.05 -10.92 -16.00
C VAL A 75 -0.10 -9.87 -17.10
N ASN A 76 -0.97 -8.88 -16.95
CA ASN A 76 -1.02 -7.71 -17.83
C ASN A 76 -0.24 -6.54 -17.19
N PRO A 77 0.92 -6.12 -17.74
CA PRO A 77 1.72 -5.04 -17.18
C PRO A 77 0.97 -3.72 -17.05
N TRP A 78 0.02 -3.44 -17.95
CA TRP A 78 -0.81 -2.23 -17.86
C TRP A 78 -1.75 -2.27 -16.66
N MET A 79 -2.31 -3.43 -16.36
CA MET A 79 -3.16 -3.60 -15.18
C MET A 79 -2.34 -3.41 -13.90
N VAL A 80 -1.14 -3.99 -13.84
CA VAL A 80 -0.21 -3.81 -12.71
C VAL A 80 0.15 -2.34 -12.54
N PHE A 81 0.47 -1.63 -13.63
CA PHE A 81 0.78 -0.20 -13.59
C PHE A 81 -0.37 0.65 -13.06
N TRP A 82 -1.60 0.42 -13.53
CA TRP A 82 -2.77 1.17 -13.07
C TRP A 82 -3.11 0.87 -11.61
N VAL A 83 -3.00 -0.38 -11.18
CA VAL A 83 -3.20 -0.77 -9.77
C VAL A 83 -2.15 -0.12 -8.87
N ALA A 84 -0.88 -0.16 -9.26
CA ALA A 84 0.22 0.46 -8.52
C ALA A 84 0.03 1.98 -8.40
N THR A 85 -0.25 2.65 -9.52
CA THR A 85 -0.50 4.09 -9.55
C THR A 85 -1.74 4.47 -8.73
N GLY A 86 -2.81 3.68 -8.82
CA GLY A 86 -4.02 3.85 -8.03
C GLY A 86 -3.77 3.70 -6.52
N ALA A 87 -2.99 2.72 -6.10
CA ALA A 87 -2.62 2.52 -4.70
C ALA A 87 -1.82 3.71 -4.15
N ILE A 88 -0.83 4.20 -4.90
CA ILE A 88 -0.05 5.40 -4.54
C ILE A 88 -0.98 6.62 -4.44
N ALA A 89 -1.85 6.82 -5.42
CA ALA A 89 -2.79 7.94 -5.42
C ALA A 89 -3.73 7.89 -4.21
N ILE A 90 -4.28 6.72 -3.87
CA ILE A 90 -5.12 6.54 -2.68
C ILE A 90 -4.34 6.83 -1.40
N ALA A 91 -3.09 6.37 -1.27
CA ALA A 91 -2.26 6.65 -0.11
C ALA A 91 -2.01 8.16 0.08
N VAL A 92 -1.71 8.87 -1.03
CA VAL A 92 -1.55 10.33 -1.00
C VAL A 92 -2.86 11.02 -0.65
N LEU A 93 -3.98 10.65 -1.29
CA LEU A 93 -5.30 11.23 -0.99
C LEU A 93 -5.71 11.02 0.46
N ALA A 94 -5.48 9.82 1.01
CA ALA A 94 -5.74 9.50 2.40
C ALA A 94 -4.90 10.36 3.35
N SER A 95 -3.66 10.70 2.97
CA SER A 95 -2.77 11.56 3.77
C SER A 95 -3.20 13.03 3.81
N ILE A 96 -4.07 13.50 2.90
CA ILE A 96 -4.53 14.90 2.86
C ILE A 96 -5.32 15.27 4.12
N LEU A 97 -6.19 14.38 4.61
CA LEU A 97 -7.01 14.62 5.79
C LEU A 97 -6.17 14.86 7.06
N PRO A 98 -5.24 13.96 7.45
CA PRO A 98 -4.36 14.22 8.59
C PRO A 98 -3.43 15.41 8.34
N ALA A 99 -2.94 15.63 7.11
CA ALA A 99 -2.11 16.78 6.78
C ALA A 99 -2.82 18.12 7.03
N ARG A 100 -4.09 18.23 6.59
CA ARG A 100 -4.92 19.41 6.85
C ARG A 100 -5.20 19.60 8.34
N ARG A 101 -5.49 18.52 9.07
CA ARG A 101 -5.70 18.58 10.53
C ARG A 101 -4.44 19.04 11.27
N ALA A 102 -3.27 18.51 10.91
CA ALA A 102 -1.99 18.92 11.49
C ALA A 102 -1.62 20.37 11.15
N ALA A 103 -1.88 20.80 9.92
CA ALA A 103 -1.68 22.18 9.49
C ALA A 103 -2.60 23.18 10.21
N ALA A 104 -3.80 22.75 10.65
CA ALA A 104 -4.75 23.58 11.37
C ALA A 104 -4.51 23.64 12.89
N LEU A 105 -3.57 22.85 13.44
CA LEU A 105 -3.27 22.88 14.89
C LEU A 105 -2.68 24.22 15.31
N HIS A 106 -3.27 24.86 16.33
CA HIS A 106 -2.77 26.11 16.90
C HIS A 106 -1.63 25.83 17.90
N PRO A 107 -0.48 26.52 17.78
CA PRO A 107 0.71 26.27 18.61
C PRO A 107 0.43 26.42 20.11
N VAL A 108 -0.45 27.34 20.49
CA VAL A 108 -0.83 27.61 21.89
C VAL A 108 -1.57 26.43 22.55
N ARG A 109 -2.29 25.60 21.78
CA ARG A 109 -2.92 24.38 22.34
C ARG A 109 -1.95 23.22 22.44
N ALA A 110 -0.94 23.15 21.57
CA ALA A 110 0.02 22.04 21.59
C ALA A 110 0.95 22.09 22.82
N LEU A 111 1.34 23.29 23.27
CA LEU A 111 2.15 23.50 24.48
C LEU A 111 1.38 23.41 25.81
N ARG A 112 0.06 23.25 25.79
CA ARG A 112 -0.77 23.16 27.00
C ARG A 112 -1.06 21.71 27.42
N PHE A 113 -0.79 20.75 26.54
CA PHE A 113 -0.99 19.31 26.78
C PHE A 113 0.33 18.53 26.87
N GLU A 114 1.45 19.26 26.89
CA GLU A 114 2.81 18.79 27.11
C GLU A 114 3.37 19.59 28.28
#